data_AF-A0A6J1KWT2-F1
#
_entry.id   AF-A0A6J1KWT2-F1
#
_cell.length_a   1.000
_cell.length_b   1.000
_cell.length_c   1.000
_cell.angle_alpha   90.00
_cell.angle_beta   90.00
_cell.angle_gamma   90.00
#
_symmetry.space_group_name_H-M   'P 1'
#
loop_
_entity.id
_entity.type
_entity.pdbx_description
1 polymer ?
#
loop_
_entity_poly.entity_id
_entity_poly.type
_entity_poly.pdbx_seq_one_letter_code
_entity_poly.pdbx_strand_id
1 'polypeptide(L)'
;MKNKRPKSDERDTSDDGDLEAEECDMEVRNMLRKSFRQVQSVLEHNRLIIQQVNENQQSRISDNLVNNISLIHEINEASSYGVEIQ
;
A
#
# COMPACT_ATOMS: atom_id res chain seq x y z
N MET A 1 19.95 68.85 11.26
CA MET A 1 19.28 67.75 12.00
C MET A 1 18.90 66.67 10.99
N LYS A 2 19.21 65.41 11.31
CA LYS A 2 19.15 64.26 10.40
C LYS A 2 17.78 63.58 10.54
N ASN A 3 17.01 63.45 9.46
CA ASN A 3 15.82 62.59 9.47
C ASN A 3 15.91 61.59 8.31
N LYS A 4 16.60 60.48 8.57
CA LYS A 4 16.51 59.24 7.79
C LYS A 4 15.14 58.61 8.07
N ARG A 5 14.33 58.39 7.04
CA ARG A 5 13.16 57.52 7.14
C ARG A 5 13.65 56.07 7.32
N PRO A 6 13.06 55.27 8.21
CA PRO A 6 13.46 53.87 8.36
C PRO A 6 13.00 53.10 7.11
N LYS A 7 13.90 52.29 6.54
CA LYS A 7 13.51 51.19 5.65
C LYS A 7 12.74 50.20 6.50
N SER A 8 11.47 49.97 6.19
CA SER A 8 10.74 48.82 6.69
C SER A 8 11.29 47.59 5.97
N ASP A 9 12.07 46.79 6.70
CA ASP A 9 12.36 45.41 6.35
C ASP A 9 11.02 44.66 6.29
N GLU A 10 10.55 44.37 5.08
CA GLU A 10 9.47 43.42 4.88
C GLU A 10 10.05 42.03 5.11
N ARG A 11 9.74 41.56 6.32
CA ARG A 11 9.89 40.23 6.87
C ARG A 11 9.83 39.14 5.78
N ASP A 12 10.93 38.41 5.65
CA ASP A 12 10.96 37.05 5.14
C ASP A 12 10.01 36.21 6.00
N THR A 13 8.77 36.03 5.52
CA THR A 13 7.82 35.11 6.13
C THR A 13 8.23 33.73 5.69
N SER A 14 9.00 33.05 6.55
CA SER A 14 9.38 31.66 6.41
C SER A 14 8.11 30.83 6.16
N ASP A 15 8.00 30.35 4.93
CA ASP A 15 6.96 29.48 4.36
C ASP A 15 7.13 28.02 4.82
N ASP A 16 7.61 27.83 6.05
CA ASP A 16 7.94 26.50 6.58
C ASP A 16 6.69 25.64 6.81
N GLY A 17 5.52 26.27 7.02
CA GLY A 17 4.26 25.56 7.24
C GLY A 17 3.66 24.91 5.98
N ASP A 18 3.97 25.41 4.79
CA ASP A 18 3.50 24.85 3.53
C ASP A 18 4.36 23.63 3.12
N LEU A 19 5.65 23.67 3.43
CA LEU A 19 6.59 22.57 3.17
C LEU A 19 6.31 21.33 4.03
N GLU A 20 6.00 21.49 5.33
CA GLU A 20 5.63 20.36 6.20
C GLU A 20 4.28 19.72 5.81
N ALA A 21 3.32 20.54 5.36
CA ALA A 21 2.02 20.05 4.90
C ALA A 21 2.15 19.24 3.59
N GLU A 22 2.97 19.71 2.65
CA GLU A 22 3.25 19.02 1.38
C GLU A 22 4.05 17.71 1.62
N GLU A 23 4.99 17.70 2.58
CA GLU A 23 5.71 16.48 2.97
C GLU A 23 4.76 15.44 3.59
N CYS A 24 3.87 15.87 4.48
CA CYS A 24 2.83 15.02 5.07
C CYS A 24 1.88 14.43 4.00
N ASP A 25 1.43 15.23 3.02
CA ASP A 25 0.61 14.73 1.91
C ASP A 25 1.39 13.70 1.06
N MET A 26 2.68 13.95 0.81
CA MET A 26 3.53 13.02 0.08
C MET A 26 3.71 11.68 0.81
N GLU A 27 3.87 11.69 2.13
CA GLU A 27 3.94 10.50 2.98
C GLU A 27 2.63 9.69 2.95
N VAL A 28 1.49 10.35 3.14
CA VAL A 28 0.17 9.71 3.06
C VAL A 28 -0.04 9.08 1.68
N ARG A 29 0.32 9.79 0.60
CA ARG A 29 0.22 9.29 -0.78
C ARG A 29 1.15 8.10 -1.01
N ASN A 30 2.34 8.10 -0.41
CA ASN A 30 3.29 6.98 -0.46
C ASN A 30 2.73 5.74 0.26
N MET A 31 2.20 5.92 1.47
CA MET A 31 1.58 4.86 2.25
C MET A 31 0.41 4.23 1.50
N LEU A 32 -0.48 5.06 0.93
CA LEU A 32 -1.61 4.60 0.11
C LEU A 32 -1.15 3.81 -1.12
N ARG A 33 -0.11 4.27 -1.82
CA ARG A 33 0.47 3.53 -2.95
C ARG A 33 1.01 2.17 -2.52
N LYS A 34 1.67 2.11 -1.36
CA LYS A 34 2.24 0.87 -0.81
C LYS A 34 1.13 -0.12 -0.44
N SER A 35 0.12 0.32 0.30
CA SER A 35 -1.01 -0.52 0.69
C SER A 35 -1.79 -1.02 -0.52
N PHE A 36 -2.00 -0.17 -1.53
CA PHE A 36 -2.64 -0.57 -2.78
C PHE A 36 -1.85 -1.67 -3.51
N ARG A 37 -0.53 -1.54 -3.63
CA ARG A 37 0.33 -2.58 -4.23
C ARG A 37 0.29 -3.89 -3.45
N GLN A 38 0.26 -3.82 -2.12
CA GLN A 38 0.15 -5.01 -1.27
C GLN A 38 -1.17 -5.74 -1.49
N VAL A 39 -2.29 -5.01 -1.48
CA VAL A 39 -3.63 -5.57 -1.77
C VAL A 39 -3.67 -6.18 -3.18
N GLN A 40 -3.12 -5.50 -4.18
CA GLN A 40 -3.02 -6.04 -5.54
C GLN A 40 -2.24 -7.36 -5.59
N SER A 41 -1.12 -7.45 -4.87
CA SER A 41 -0.31 -8.68 -4.82
C SER A 41 -1.08 -9.84 -4.21
N VAL A 42 -1.79 -9.62 -3.10
CA VAL A 42 -2.61 -10.65 -2.43
C VAL A 42 -3.77 -11.08 -3.33
N LEU A 43 -4.43 -10.14 -4.01
CA LEU A 43 -5.54 -10.45 -4.91
C LEU A 43 -5.08 -11.26 -6.14
N GLU A 44 -3.95 -10.91 -6.76
CA GLU A 44 -3.45 -11.68 -7.90
C GLU A 44 -3.02 -13.09 -7.48
N HIS A 45 -2.40 -13.22 -6.32
CA HIS A 45 -2.06 -14.52 -5.76
C HIS A 45 -3.31 -15.38 -5.50
N ASN A 46 -4.34 -14.84 -4.85
CA ASN A 46 -5.61 -15.53 -4.63
C ASN A 46 -6.28 -15.93 -5.95
N ARG A 47 -6.19 -15.08 -6.98
CA ARG A 47 -6.73 -15.37 -8.33
C ARG A 47 -6.09 -16.63 -8.93
N LEU A 48 -4.76 -16.71 -8.88
CA LEU A 48 -4.01 -17.86 -9.41
C LEU A 48 -4.33 -19.15 -8.64
N ILE A 49 -4.41 -19.08 -7.32
CA ILE A 49 -4.74 -20.26 -6.50
C ILE A 49 -6.15 -20.77 -6.82
N ILE A 50 -7.15 -19.87 -6.88
CA ILE A 50 -8.52 -20.25 -7.23
C ILE A 50 -8.57 -20.91 -8.62
N GLN A 51 -7.82 -20.37 -9.58
CA GLN A 51 -7.71 -20.98 -10.90
C GLN A 51 -7.13 -22.40 -10.82
N GLN A 52 -6.07 -22.60 -10.05
CA GLN A 52 -5.44 -23.91 -9.88
C GLN A 52 -6.37 -24.92 -9.16
N VAL A 53 -7.11 -24.48 -8.16
CA VAL A 53 -8.13 -25.30 -7.49
C VAL A 53 -9.21 -25.76 -8.47
N ASN A 54 -9.66 -24.86 -9.35
CA ASN A 54 -10.64 -25.18 -10.39
C ASN A 54 -10.09 -26.17 -11.42
N GLU A 55 -8.85 -25.99 -11.87
CA GLU A 55 -8.17 -26.92 -12.79
C GLU A 55 -8.03 -28.31 -12.18
N ASN A 56 -7.64 -28.39 -10.91
CA ASN A 56 -7.56 -29.64 -10.16
C ASN A 56 -8.92 -30.33 -10.03
N GLN A 57 -10.00 -29.56 -9.83
CA GLN A 57 -11.35 -30.11 -9.77
C GLN A 57 -11.82 -30.65 -11.13
N GLN A 58 -11.48 -29.95 -12.22
CA GLN A 58 -11.80 -30.35 -13.58
C GLN A 58 -11.01 -31.59 -14.03
N SER A 59 -9.75 -31.74 -13.59
CA SER A 59 -8.90 -32.88 -13.95
C SER A 59 -9.38 -34.19 -13.33
N ARG A 60 -10.09 -34.12 -12.19
CA ARG A 60 -10.57 -35.28 -11.41
C ARG A 60 -9.46 -36.26 -10.99
N ILE A 61 -8.21 -35.80 -11.01
CA ILE A 61 -7.05 -36.56 -10.54
C ILE A 61 -7.06 -36.51 -9.01
N SER A 62 -7.07 -37.67 -8.35
CA SER A 62 -7.15 -37.76 -6.90
C SER A 62 -6.06 -36.94 -6.20
N ASP A 63 -4.82 -37.01 -6.70
CA ASP A 63 -3.68 -36.29 -6.12
C ASP A 63 -3.85 -34.76 -6.23
N ASN A 64 -4.39 -34.29 -7.35
CA ASN A 64 -4.67 -32.86 -7.57
C ASN A 64 -5.77 -32.35 -6.63
N LEU A 65 -6.78 -33.17 -6.34
CA LEU A 65 -7.84 -32.81 -5.39
C LEU A 65 -7.31 -32.73 -3.96
N VAL A 66 -6.36 -33.60 -3.57
CA VAL A 66 -5.68 -33.49 -2.27
C VAL A 66 -4.87 -32.20 -2.21
N ASN A 67 -4.23 -31.78 -3.31
CA ASN A 67 -3.50 -30.52 -3.38
C ASN A 67 -4.40 -29.28 -3.19
N ASN A 68 -5.71 -29.37 -3.47
CA ASN A 68 -6.65 -28.28 -3.19
C ASN A 68 -6.73 -27.93 -1.71
N ILE A 69 -6.48 -28.89 -0.80
CA ILE A 69 -6.46 -28.63 0.64
C ILE A 69 -5.35 -27.63 0.98
N SER A 70 -4.12 -27.89 0.51
CA SER A 70 -2.98 -27.00 0.71
C SER A 70 -3.20 -25.61 0.09
N LEU A 71 -3.73 -25.57 -1.13
CA LEU A 71 -4.04 -24.32 -1.84
C LEU A 71 -5.11 -23.47 -1.11
N ILE A 72 -6.15 -24.11 -0.56
CA ILE A 72 -7.16 -23.41 0.23
C ILE A 72 -6.57 -22.88 1.55
N HIS A 73 -5.67 -23.64 2.19
CA HIS A 73 -4.92 -23.16 3.35
C HIS A 73 -4.08 -21.93 3.01
N GLU A 74 -3.41 -21.92 1.86
CA GLU A 74 -2.59 -20.79 1.39
C GLU A 74 -3.43 -19.51 1.18
N ILE A 75 -4.64 -19.61 0.61
CA ILE A 75 -5.59 -18.47 0.52
C ILE A 75 -5.93 -17.92 1.92
N ASN A 76 -6.17 -18.81 2.88
CA ASN A 76 -6.54 -18.41 4.23
C ASN A 76 -5.37 -17.73 4.96
N GLU A 77 -4.13 -18.17 4.71
CA GLU A 77 -2.93 -17.54 5.26
C GLU A 77 -2.58 -16.21 4.59
N ALA A 78 -2.74 -16.09 3.26
CA ALA A 78 -2.55 -14.84 2.53
C ALA A 78 -3.46 -13.71 3.04
N SER A 79 -4.65 -14.06 3.53
CA SER A 79 -5.58 -13.13 4.20
C SER A 79 -5.05 -12.65 5.57
N SER A 80 -4.22 -13.45 6.24
CA SER A 80 -3.60 -13.13 7.53
C SER A 80 -2.36 -12.24 7.40
N TYR A 81 -1.57 -12.39 6.33
CA TYR A 81 -0.38 -11.55 6.09
C TYR A 81 -0.73 -10.10 5.70
N GLY A 82 -1.98 -9.84 5.30
CA GLY A 82 -2.47 -8.47 5.02
C GLY A 82 -2.69 -7.59 6.26
N VAL A 83 -2.48 -8.12 7.49
CA VAL A 83 -2.77 -7.42 8.75
C VAL A 83 -1.51 -6.88 9.46
N GLU A 84 -0.30 -7.21 9.02
CA GLU A 84 0.92 -6.57 9.55
C GLU A 84 1.15 -5.20 8.92
N ILE A 85 0.41 -4.21 9.42
CA ILE A 85 0.79 -2.80 9.34
C ILE A 85 1.80 -2.56 10.48
N GLN A 86 3.09 -2.47 10.13
CA GLN A 86 4.10 -1.76 10.93
C GLN A 86 4.04 -0.27 10.60
#